data_AF-A0A1N7PVN0-F1
#
_entry.id   AF-A0A1N7PVN0-F1
#
_cell.length_a   1.000
_cell.length_b   1.000
_cell.length_c   1.000
_cell.angle_alpha   90.00
_cell.angle_beta   90.00
_cell.angle_gamma   90.00
#
_symmetry.space_group_name_H-M   'P 1'
#
loop_
_entity.id
_entity.type
_entity.pdbx_description
1 polymer ?
#
loop_
_entity_poly.entity_id
_entity_poly.type
_entity_poly.pdbx_seq_one_letter_code
_entity_poly.pdbx_strand_id
1 'polypeptide(L)'
;MDIESFRKYCLSKFGATEDTPFDEVTLCFKVGGKIFAIVDITSFESVNLKCDPEKAVELREQYRAVNPGFHMNKNHWNTISFHQDLHDAAILALVDHSYNLIFQKLPKKIKEALR
;
A
#
# COMPACT_ATOMS: atom_id res chain seq x y z
N MET A 1 -12.44 -6.07 -6.50
CA MET A 1 -11.81 -6.94 -5.49
C MET A 1 -12.44 -6.61 -4.15
N ASP A 2 -12.45 -7.53 -3.19
CA ASP A 2 -12.92 -7.29 -1.81
C ASP A 2 -11.74 -7.19 -0.81
N ILE A 3 -12.06 -6.80 0.42
CA ILE A 3 -11.06 -6.63 1.50
C ILE A 3 -10.34 -7.94 1.83
N GLU A 4 -11.02 -9.09 1.82
CA GLU A 4 -10.40 -10.38 2.15
C GLU A 4 -9.35 -10.78 1.10
N SER A 5 -9.68 -10.62 -0.18
CA SER A 5 -8.78 -10.88 -1.30
C SER A 5 -7.59 -9.93 -1.29
N PHE A 6 -7.84 -8.65 -1.02
CA PHE A 6 -6.78 -7.63 -0.90
C PHE A 6 -5.84 -7.96 0.27
N ARG A 7 -6.40 -8.25 1.45
CA ARG A 7 -5.65 -8.65 2.64
C ARG A 7 -4.81 -9.89 2.36
N LYS A 8 -5.40 -10.93 1.76
CA LYS A 8 -4.68 -12.15 1.39
C LYS A 8 -3.51 -11.86 0.44
N TYR A 9 -3.69 -10.95 -0.53
CA TYR A 9 -2.62 -10.55 -1.44
C TYR A 9 -1.48 -9.82 -0.72
N CYS A 10 -1.80 -8.88 0.16
CA CYS A 10 -0.79 -8.17 0.95
C CYS A 10 -0.01 -9.11 1.87
N LEU A 11 -0.70 -10.04 2.53
CA LEU A 11 -0.08 -11.04 3.41
C LEU A 11 0.67 -12.14 2.65
N SER A 12 0.47 -12.28 1.34
CA SER A 12 1.25 -13.22 0.52
C SER A 12 2.68 -12.73 0.26
N LYS A 13 3.02 -11.48 0.62
CA LYS A 13 4.37 -10.94 0.45
C LYS A 13 5.28 -11.44 1.58
N PHE A 14 6.53 -11.74 1.24
CA PHE A 14 7.49 -12.32 2.18
C PHE A 14 7.71 -11.41 3.40
N GLY A 15 7.58 -11.95 4.62
CA GLY A 15 7.72 -11.17 5.85
C GLY A 15 6.68 -10.07 6.04
N ALA A 16 5.54 -10.14 5.32
CA ALA A 16 4.43 -9.22 5.52
C ALA A 16 3.67 -9.55 6.80
N THR A 17 3.31 -8.50 7.53
CA THR A 17 2.46 -8.55 8.71
C THR A 17 1.37 -7.50 8.58
N GLU A 18 0.37 -7.57 9.44
CA GLU A 18 -0.67 -6.56 9.55
C GLU A 18 -0.96 -6.24 11.02
N ASP A 19 -1.41 -5.02 11.27
CA ASP A 19 -1.96 -4.57 12.54
C ASP A 19 -2.84 -3.33 12.32
N THR A 20 -3.48 -2.85 13.38
CA THR A 20 -4.31 -1.64 13.37
C THR A 20 -3.72 -0.63 14.38
N PRO A 21 -2.59 0.03 14.04
CA PRO A 21 -1.80 0.80 15.01
C PRO A 21 -2.41 2.16 15.35
N PHE A 22 -3.45 2.59 14.63
CA PHE A 22 -4.07 3.91 14.76
C PHE A 22 -5.42 3.85 15.46
N ASP A 23 -6.25 2.87 15.11
CA ASP A 23 -7.60 2.64 15.61
C ASP A 23 -8.00 1.16 15.33
N GLU A 24 -9.28 0.80 15.44
CA GLU A 24 -9.77 -0.57 15.24
C GLU A 24 -10.06 -0.92 13.77
N VAL A 25 -10.07 0.06 12.86
CA VAL A 25 -10.55 -0.11 11.47
C VAL A 25 -9.49 0.17 10.41
N THR A 26 -8.43 0.88 10.74
CA THR A 26 -7.35 1.24 9.84
C THR A 26 -6.29 0.14 9.82
N LEU A 27 -6.43 -0.79 8.87
CA LEU A 27 -5.51 -1.90 8.68
C LEU A 27 -4.24 -1.46 7.95
N CYS A 28 -3.10 -1.66 8.61
CA CYS A 28 -1.79 -1.34 8.09
C CYS A 28 -1.01 -2.61 7.77
N PHE A 29 -0.63 -2.77 6.51
CA PHE A 29 0.27 -3.84 6.07
C PHE A 29 1.71 -3.38 6.15
N LYS A 30 2.57 -4.20 6.74
CA LYS A 30 3.95 -3.87 7.09
C LYS A 30 4.91 -4.95 6.61
N VAL A 31 6.15 -4.55 6.31
CA VAL A 31 7.29 -5.46 6.14
C VAL A 31 8.47 -4.93 6.94
N GLY A 32 9.08 -5.79 7.77
CA GLY A 32 10.13 -5.38 8.70
C GLY A 32 9.70 -4.24 9.64
N GLY A 33 8.42 -4.22 10.04
CA GLY A 33 7.83 -3.18 10.90
C GLY A 33 7.56 -1.83 10.21
N LYS A 34 7.72 -1.73 8.88
CA LYS A 34 7.46 -0.51 8.10
C LYS A 34 6.23 -0.68 7.21
N ILE A 35 5.32 0.29 7.23
CA ILE A 35 4.06 0.26 6.48
C ILE A 35 4.32 0.40 4.98
N PHE A 36 3.64 -0.44 4.18
CA PHE A 36 3.59 -0.35 2.73
C PHE A 36 2.14 -0.22 2.19
N ALA A 37 1.11 -0.56 2.95
CA ALA A 37 -0.28 -0.30 2.55
C ALA A 37 -1.14 0.04 3.76
N ILE A 38 -2.10 0.95 3.58
CA ILE A 38 -3.07 1.35 4.61
C ILE A 38 -4.46 1.33 3.98
N VAL A 39 -5.42 0.68 4.62
CA VAL A 39 -6.80 0.59 4.14
C VAL A 39 -7.76 0.60 5.33
N ASP A 40 -8.93 1.20 5.13
CA ASP A 40 -10.05 1.08 6.09
C ASP A 40 -10.78 -0.25 5.82
N ILE A 41 -10.88 -1.12 6.84
CA ILE A 41 -11.51 -2.45 6.70
C ILE A 41 -13.03 -2.40 6.57
N THR A 42 -13.65 -1.31 7.05
CA THR A 42 -15.11 -1.16 7.08
C THR A 42 -15.60 -0.60 5.76
N SER A 43 -15.00 0.50 5.29
CA SER A 43 -15.42 1.15 4.06
C SER A 43 -14.79 0.52 2.81
N PHE A 44 -13.52 0.11 2.90
CA PHE A 44 -12.74 -0.43 1.79
C PHE A 44 -12.84 0.42 0.50
N GLU A 45 -12.94 1.75 0.63
CA GLU A 45 -13.13 2.66 -0.51
C GLU A 45 -11.82 3.00 -1.23
N SER A 46 -10.70 3.00 -0.50
CA SER A 46 -9.39 3.33 -1.06
C SER A 46 -8.23 2.72 -0.28
N VAL A 47 -7.06 2.69 -0.89
CA VAL A 47 -5.80 2.26 -0.25
C VAL A 47 -4.72 3.33 -0.37
N ASN A 48 -3.98 3.56 0.72
CA ASN A 48 -2.79 4.40 0.71
C ASN A 48 -1.55 3.55 0.41
N LEU A 49 -0.84 3.84 -0.68
CA LEU A 49 0.35 3.10 -1.11
C LEU A 49 1.54 4.03 -1.28
N LYS A 50 2.72 3.53 -0.89
CA LYS A 50 3.98 4.22 -1.14
C LYS A 50 4.31 4.17 -2.62
N CYS A 51 4.82 5.27 -3.14
CA CYS A 51 5.23 5.41 -4.52
C CYS A 51 6.54 6.19 -4.60
N ASP A 52 7.24 5.97 -5.70
CA ASP A 52 8.33 6.82 -6.13
C ASP A 52 7.74 8.17 -6.56
N PRO A 53 8.39 9.31 -6.24
CA PRO A 53 7.83 10.64 -6.54
C PRO A 53 7.49 10.89 -8.00
N GLU A 54 8.33 10.45 -8.94
CA GLU A 54 8.11 10.71 -10.37
C GLU A 54 6.88 9.92 -10.83
N LYS A 55 6.86 8.63 -10.53
CA LYS A 55 5.71 7.75 -10.80
C LYS A 55 4.43 8.21 -10.09
N ALA A 56 4.54 8.81 -8.91
CA ALA A 56 3.38 9.29 -8.16
C ALA A 56 2.66 10.42 -8.90
N VAL A 57 3.41 11.32 -9.54
CA VAL A 57 2.86 12.41 -10.35
C VAL A 57 2.23 11.85 -11.61
N GLU A 58 2.93 11.00 -12.36
CA GLU A 58 2.42 10.38 -13.58
C GLU A 58 1.08 9.65 -13.35
N LEU A 59 0.98 8.86 -12.28
CA LEU A 59 -0.24 8.12 -11.97
C LEU A 59 -1.43 9.04 -11.67
N ARG A 60 -1.21 10.18 -11.02
CA ARG A 60 -2.27 11.18 -10.72
C ARG A 60 -2.74 11.90 -11.96
N GLU A 61 -1.86 12.09 -12.94
CA GLU A 61 -2.23 12.68 -14.23
C GLU A 61 -3.00 11.70 -15.11
N GLN A 62 -2.71 10.40 -14.99
CA GLN A 62 -3.31 9.36 -15.82
C GLN A 62 -4.67 8.85 -15.31
N TYR A 63 -4.87 8.78 -14.00
CA TYR A 63 -6.03 8.10 -13.40
C TYR A 63 -6.72 8.98 -12.36
N ARG A 64 -8.05 9.11 -12.46
CA ARG A 64 -8.86 9.81 -11.45
C ARG A 64 -8.89 9.05 -10.12
N ALA A 65 -8.65 7.74 -10.16
CA ALA A 65 -8.49 6.88 -8.98
C ALA A 65 -7.35 7.32 -8.08
N VAL A 66 -6.31 7.96 -8.64
CA VAL A 66 -5.06 8.21 -7.93
C VAL A 66 -5.02 9.65 -7.43
N ASN A 67 -5.07 9.80 -6.11
CA ASN A 67 -5.09 11.07 -5.41
C ASN A 67 -3.83 11.24 -4.53
N PRO A 68 -3.43 12.47 -4.18
CA PRO A 68 -2.36 12.70 -3.21
C PRO A 68 -2.63 11.97 -1.89
N GLY A 69 -1.62 11.31 -1.32
CA GLY A 69 -1.76 10.48 -0.12
C GLY A 69 -2.43 11.21 1.05
N PHE A 70 -3.59 10.69 1.48
CA PHE A 70 -4.33 11.15 2.66
C PHE A 70 -3.52 10.90 3.94
N HIS A 71 -3.40 11.92 4.81
CA HIS A 71 -2.54 11.95 6.02
C HIS A 71 -1.06 11.56 5.85
N MET A 72 -0.59 11.35 4.61
CA MET A 72 0.78 10.91 4.31
C MET A 72 1.54 12.00 3.54
N ASN A 73 2.85 11.78 3.38
CA ASN A 73 3.68 12.64 2.54
C ASN A 73 3.27 12.48 1.07
N LYS A 74 2.62 13.51 0.52
CA LYS A 74 2.07 13.55 -0.85
C LYS A 74 3.13 13.43 -1.95
N ASN A 75 4.42 13.55 -1.66
CA ASN A 75 5.47 13.26 -2.65
C ASN A 75 5.76 11.77 -2.77
N HIS A 76 5.40 10.97 -1.76
CA HIS A 76 5.79 9.56 -1.67
C HIS A 76 4.62 8.61 -1.51
N TRP A 77 3.39 9.13 -1.45
CA TRP A 77 2.21 8.33 -1.16
C TRP A 77 1.04 8.77 -2.01
N ASN A 78 0.28 7.79 -2.47
CA ASN A 78 -0.96 7.95 -3.21
C ASN A 78 -2.10 7.29 -2.44
N THR A 79 -3.25 7.94 -2.41
CA THR A 79 -4.53 7.31 -2.07
C THR A 79 -5.19 6.87 -3.36
N ILE A 80 -5.49 5.59 -3.48
CA ILE A 80 -6.01 4.98 -4.70
C ILE A 80 -7.41 4.46 -4.41
N SER A 81 -8.41 5.06 -5.04
CA SER A 81 -9.80 4.63 -4.92
C SER A 81 -10.01 3.29 -5.64
N PHE A 82 -10.74 2.38 -5.00
CA PHE A 82 -11.19 1.16 -5.67
C PHE A 82 -12.37 1.46 -6.62
N HIS A 83 -12.62 0.56 -7.57
CA HIS A 83 -13.79 0.59 -8.46
C HIS A 83 -13.94 1.85 -9.34
N GLN A 84 -12.83 2.51 -9.66
CA GLN A 84 -12.82 3.65 -10.59
C GLN A 84 -12.10 3.29 -11.91
N ASP A 85 -11.27 4.19 -12.45
CA ASP A 85 -10.61 4.05 -13.75
C ASP A 85 -9.27 3.31 -13.69
N LEU A 86 -8.91 2.77 -12.52
CA LEU A 86 -7.76 1.90 -12.33
C LEU A 86 -8.22 0.49 -11.93
N HIS A 87 -7.90 -0.50 -12.76
CA HIS A 87 -8.30 -1.89 -12.52
C HIS A 87 -7.56 -2.51 -11.33
N ASP A 88 -8.21 -3.46 -10.64
CA ASP A 88 -7.67 -4.15 -9.47
C ASP A 88 -6.25 -4.71 -9.69
N ALA A 89 -5.99 -5.31 -10.86
CA ALA A 89 -4.66 -5.85 -11.19
C ALA A 89 -3.56 -4.77 -11.17
N ALA A 90 -3.88 -3.55 -11.60
CA ALA A 90 -2.95 -2.43 -11.55
C ALA A 90 -2.76 -1.93 -10.11
N ILE A 91 -3.82 -1.90 -9.30
CA ILE A 91 -3.74 -1.58 -7.87
C ILE A 91 -2.83 -2.60 -7.15
N LEU A 92 -2.99 -3.89 -7.43
CA LEU A 92 -2.14 -4.94 -6.86
C LEU A 92 -0.67 -4.80 -7.30
N ALA A 93 -0.41 -4.40 -8.55
CA ALA A 93 0.95 -4.08 -8.99
C ALA A 93 1.53 -2.84 -8.27
N LEU A 94 0.69 -1.87 -7.90
CA LEU A 94 1.11 -0.74 -7.06
C LEU A 94 1.37 -1.16 -5.60
N VAL A 95 0.68 -2.18 -5.09
CA VAL A 95 1.00 -2.80 -3.79
C VAL A 95 2.40 -3.42 -3.85
N ASP A 96 2.71 -4.17 -4.91
CA ASP A 96 4.05 -4.75 -5.10
C ASP A 96 5.12 -3.68 -5.16
N HIS A 97 4.86 -2.60 -5.89
CA HIS A 97 5.76 -1.46 -5.98
C HIS A 97 6.00 -0.83 -4.61
N SER A 98 4.94 -0.55 -3.85
CA SER A 98 5.02 0.00 -2.50
C SER A 98 5.83 -0.91 -1.55
N TYR A 99 5.52 -2.20 -1.55
CA TYR A 99 6.22 -3.22 -0.78
C TYR A 99 7.71 -3.23 -1.13
N ASN A 100 8.06 -3.26 -2.43
CA ASN A 100 9.43 -3.30 -2.90
C ASN A 100 10.23 -2.07 -2.48
N LEU A 101 9.64 -0.87 -2.57
CA LEU A 101 10.27 0.38 -2.13
C LEU A 101 10.62 0.36 -0.64
N ILE A 102 9.74 -0.20 0.20
CA ILE A 102 10.00 -0.35 1.62
C ILE A 102 11.03 -1.44 1.88
N PHE A 103 10.80 -2.64 1.31
CA PHE A 103 11.66 -3.80 1.50
C PHE A 103 13.11 -3.50 1.11
N GLN A 104 13.34 -2.88 -0.05
CA GLN A 104 14.70 -2.55 -0.51
C GLN A 104 15.44 -1.64 0.47
N LYS A 105 14.73 -0.73 1.14
CA LYS A 105 15.28 0.21 2.13
C LYS A 105 15.49 -0.40 3.52
N LEU A 106 15.04 -1.65 3.75
CA LEU A 106 15.29 -2.32 5.03
C LEU A 106 16.79 -2.65 5.20
N PRO A 107 17.35 -2.46 6.41
CA PRO A 107 18.67 -2.96 6.76
C PRO A 107 18.79 -4.47 6.52
N LYS A 108 19.99 -4.93 6.12
CA LYS A 108 20.28 -6.35 5.86
C LYS A 108 19.85 -7.26 7.03
N LYS A 109 20.19 -6.88 8.27
CA LYS A 109 19.82 -7.62 9.48
C LYS A 109 18.30 -7.80 9.64
N ILE A 110 17.50 -6.81 9.24
CA ILE A 110 16.04 -6.93 9.29
C ILE A 110 15.56 -7.90 8.22
N LYS A 111 16.06 -7.77 6.97
CA LYS A 111 15.69 -8.67 5.87
C LYS A 111 15.98 -10.15 6.20
N GLU A 112 17.13 -10.43 6.81
CA GLU A 112 17.52 -11.78 7.22
C GLU A 112 16.68 -12.35 8.38
N ALA A 113 16.03 -11.49 9.16
CA ALA A 113 15.17 -11.89 10.27
C ALA A 113 13.70 -12.11 9.85
N LEU A 114 13.32 -11.74 8.63
CA LEU A 114 11.99 -11.99 8.08
C LEU A 114 11.78 -13.50 7.90
N ARG A 115 10.54 -13.95 8.07
CA ARG A 115 10.10 -15.34 7.94
C ARG A 115 8.93 -15.42 6.97
#